data_AF-A0A7M7MUA7-F1
#
_entry.id   AF-A0A7M7MUA7-F1
#
_cell.length_a   1.000
_cell.length_b   1.000
_cell.length_c   1.000
_cell.angle_alpha   90.00
_cell.angle_beta   90.00
_cell.angle_gamma   90.00
#
_symmetry.space_group_name_H-M   'P 1'
#
loop_
_entity.id
_entity.type
_entity.pdbx_description
1 polymer ?
#
loop_
_entity_poly.entity_id
_entity_poly.type
_entity_poly.pdbx_seq_one_letter_code
_entity_poly.pdbx_strand_id
1 'polypeptide(L)'
;MIYDNNVACNISKEQDYLNKKNIFDIFHFLLSHVIVQQPTNPIQYLYELLDDFILFRSGLKNPRLLWTKRHVDAIFGNVLSRDSELLPLDDYKIAMKTLSVHYDPCPVQVVPGYIDRQTFCTEALNNMKKELMRIANETI
;
A
#
# COMPACT_ATOMS: atom_id res chain seq x y z
N MET A 1 -40.07 -17.99 17.00
CA MET A 1 -38.95 -18.11 16.04
C MET A 1 -37.79 -17.32 16.59
N ILE A 2 -36.81 -17.98 17.19
CA ILE A 2 -35.55 -17.36 17.62
C ILE A 2 -34.51 -17.80 16.60
N TYR A 3 -34.03 -16.86 15.78
CA TYR A 3 -32.89 -17.06 14.90
C TYR A 3 -31.64 -16.73 15.70
N ASP A 4 -31.14 -17.69 16.47
CA ASP A 4 -29.77 -17.63 17.01
C ASP A 4 -28.81 -18.10 15.91
N ASN A 5 -28.51 -17.20 14.97
CA ASN A 5 -27.37 -17.37 14.07
C ASN A 5 -26.11 -16.80 14.75
N ASN A 6 -25.69 -17.43 15.84
CA ASN A 6 -24.34 -17.25 16.36
C ASN A 6 -23.43 -18.30 15.69
N VAL A 7 -23.18 -18.11 14.39
CA VAL A 7 -22.16 -18.87 13.67
C VAL A 7 -20.82 -18.28 14.10
N ALA A 8 -20.29 -18.77 15.22
CA ALA A 8 -18.88 -18.58 15.51
C ALA A 8 -18.10 -19.26 14.37
N CYS A 9 -17.50 -18.46 13.48
CA CYS A 9 -16.57 -18.97 12.49
C CYS A 9 -15.39 -19.57 13.27
N ASN A 10 -15.35 -20.90 13.40
CA ASN A 10 -14.22 -21.61 13.98
C ASN A 10 -13.05 -21.48 12.99
N ILE A 11 -12.30 -20.39 13.13
CA ILE A 11 -11.02 -20.20 12.45
C ILE A 11 -10.09 -21.31 12.93
N SER A 12 -9.57 -22.12 12.01
CA SER A 12 -8.61 -23.18 12.37
C SER A 12 -7.34 -22.55 12.94
N LYS A 13 -6.57 -23.31 13.72
CA LYS A 13 -5.30 -22.82 14.30
C LYS A 13 -4.32 -22.38 13.21
N GLU A 14 -4.34 -23.05 12.07
CA GLU A 14 -3.54 -22.73 10.89
C GLU A 14 -3.97 -21.40 10.30
N GLN A 15 -5.28 -21.18 10.12
CA GLN A 15 -5.81 -19.92 9.61
C GLN A 15 -5.52 -18.76 10.58
N ASP A 16 -5.64 -18.99 11.88
CA ASP A 16 -5.30 -18.01 12.92
C ASP A 16 -3.82 -17.64 12.89
N TYR A 17 -2.92 -18.63 12.71
CA TYR A 17 -1.49 -18.39 12.54
C TYR A 17 -1.19 -17.55 11.29
N LEU A 18 -1.76 -17.91 10.15
CA LEU A 18 -1.55 -17.20 8.88
C LEU A 18 -2.04 -15.74 8.96
N ASN A 19 -3.19 -15.52 9.61
CA ASN A 19 -3.74 -14.19 9.82
C ASN A 19 -2.87 -13.38 10.80
N LYS A 20 -2.54 -13.93 11.98
CA LYS A 20 -1.73 -13.24 12.99
C LYS A 20 -0.33 -12.89 12.51
N LYS A 21 0.25 -13.71 11.64
CA LYS A 21 1.58 -13.46 11.07
C LYS A 21 1.54 -12.69 9.75
N ASN A 22 0.38 -12.16 9.36
CA ASN A 22 0.17 -11.42 8.11
C ASN A 22 0.72 -12.14 6.87
N ILE A 23 0.67 -13.48 6.87
CA ILE A 23 1.28 -14.28 5.81
C ILE A 23 0.59 -13.98 4.48
N PHE A 24 -0.74 -13.85 4.47
CA PHE A 24 -1.48 -13.48 3.26
C PHE A 24 -1.07 -12.11 2.70
N ASP A 25 -0.86 -11.12 3.57
CA ASP A 25 -0.42 -9.78 3.16
C ASP A 25 0.99 -9.82 2.56
N ILE A 26 1.90 -10.61 3.16
CA ILE A 26 3.26 -10.82 2.63
C ILE A 26 3.19 -11.47 1.24
N PHE A 27 2.42 -12.55 1.08
CA PHE A 27 2.27 -13.21 -0.22
C PHE A 27 1.63 -12.29 -1.25
N HIS A 28 0.61 -11.53 -0.87
CA HIS A 28 -0.02 -10.55 -1.74
C HIS A 28 0.98 -9.47 -2.19
N PHE A 29 1.82 -8.95 -1.28
CA PHE A 29 2.88 -8.00 -1.61
C PHE A 29 3.89 -8.59 -2.61
N LEU A 30 4.42 -9.78 -2.35
CA LEU A 30 5.39 -10.45 -3.21
C LEU A 30 4.81 -10.73 -4.60
N LEU A 31 3.60 -11.30 -4.65
CA LEU A 31 2.90 -11.62 -5.89
C LEU A 31 2.61 -10.36 -6.71
N SER A 32 2.15 -9.29 -6.05
CA SER A 32 1.89 -8.00 -6.70
C SER A 32 3.14 -7.48 -7.41
N HIS A 33 4.31 -7.56 -6.77
CA HIS A 33 5.56 -7.12 -7.36
C HIS A 33 5.94 -7.95 -8.60
N VAL A 34 5.77 -9.27 -8.55
CA VAL A 34 6.08 -10.15 -9.70
C VAL A 34 5.15 -9.84 -10.88
N ILE A 35 3.85 -9.64 -10.62
CA ILE A 35 2.86 -9.31 -11.66
C ILE A 35 3.16 -7.96 -12.31
N VAL A 36 3.47 -6.93 -11.50
CA VAL A 36 3.69 -5.57 -12.01
C VAL A 36 5.03 -5.45 -12.73
N GLN A 37 6.10 -6.01 -12.17
CA GLN A 37 7.45 -5.84 -12.71
C GLN A 37 7.79 -6.84 -13.83
N GLN A 38 7.07 -7.97 -13.90
CA GLN A 38 7.29 -9.04 -14.88
C GLN A 38 8.78 -9.38 -15.09
N PRO A 39 9.52 -9.68 -14.01
CA PRO A 39 10.97 -9.90 -14.11
C PRO A 39 11.28 -11.15 -14.95
N THR A 40 12.35 -11.08 -15.74
CA THR A 40 12.82 -12.23 -16.55
C THR A 40 13.19 -13.44 -15.69
N ASN A 41 13.68 -13.19 -14.46
CA ASN A 41 13.95 -14.23 -13.46
C ASN A 41 13.17 -13.92 -12.16
N PRO A 42 11.95 -14.46 -11.99
CA PRO A 42 11.10 -14.12 -10.85
C PRO A 42 11.64 -14.63 -9.51
N ILE A 43 12.35 -15.76 -9.50
CA ILE A 43 12.92 -16.31 -8.28
C ILE A 43 14.04 -15.41 -7.74
N GLN A 44 14.98 -15.02 -8.60
CA GLN A 44 16.04 -14.09 -8.21
C GLN A 44 15.47 -12.76 -7.73
N TYR A 45 14.48 -12.22 -8.45
CA TYR A 45 13.81 -10.98 -8.08
C TYR A 45 13.15 -11.07 -6.69
N LEU A 46 12.49 -12.20 -6.38
CA LEU A 46 11.88 -12.42 -5.06
C LEU A 46 12.91 -12.50 -3.94
N TYR A 47 14.08 -13.11 -4.18
CA TYR A 47 15.18 -13.10 -3.20
C TYR A 47 15.62 -11.67 -2.87
N GLU A 48 15.88 -10.86 -3.90
CA GLU A 48 16.27 -9.46 -3.70
C GLU A 48 15.17 -8.63 -3.02
N LEU A 49 13.89 -8.91 -3.34
CA LEU A 49 12.76 -8.23 -2.72
C LEU A 49 12.67 -8.56 -1.23
N LEU A 50 12.89 -9.82 -0.85
CA LEU A 50 12.92 -10.26 0.55
C LEU A 50 14.13 -9.70 1.30
N ASP A 51 15.33 -9.70 0.69
CA ASP A 51 16.52 -9.10 1.28
C ASP A 51 16.30 -7.61 1.57
N ASP A 52 15.74 -6.88 0.60
CA ASP A 52 15.42 -5.47 0.77
C ASP A 52 14.38 -5.23 1.86
N PHE A 53 13.40 -6.14 1.99
CA PHE A 53 12.41 -6.10 3.05
C PHE A 53 13.03 -6.36 4.44
N ILE A 54 13.94 -7.32 4.56
CA ILE A 54 14.67 -7.61 5.80
C ILE A 54 15.54 -6.42 6.20
N LEU A 55 16.31 -5.85 5.26
CA LEU A 55 17.14 -4.68 5.51
C LEU A 55 16.31 -3.45 5.88
N PHE A 56 15.14 -3.27 5.26
CA PHE A 56 14.21 -2.21 5.63
C PHE A 56 13.71 -2.35 7.06
N ARG A 57 13.31 -3.56 7.47
CA ARG A 57 12.89 -3.82 8.85
C ARG A 57 14.00 -3.51 9.87
N SER A 58 15.26 -3.71 9.50
CA SER A 58 16.42 -3.33 10.31
C SER A 58 16.76 -1.83 10.26
N GLY A 59 16.01 -1.02 9.52
CA GLY A 59 16.28 0.41 9.34
C GLY A 59 17.49 0.72 8.45
N LEU A 60 18.03 -0.29 7.76
CA LEU A 60 19.27 -0.18 6.98
C LEU A 60 19.04 0.21 5.52
N LYS A 61 17.82 0.07 5.00
CA LYS A 61 17.48 0.36 3.61
C LYS A 61 16.07 0.91 3.49
N ASN A 62 15.78 1.69 2.45
CA ASN A 62 14.40 1.99 2.06
C ASN A 62 13.77 0.76 1.38
N PRO A 63 12.46 0.54 1.54
CA PRO A 63 11.82 -0.62 0.94
C PRO A 63 11.66 -0.44 -0.57
N ARG A 64 11.64 -1.57 -1.30
CA ARG A 64 11.11 -1.58 -2.66
C ARG A 64 9.60 -1.45 -2.58
N LEU A 65 9.07 -0.26 -2.91
CA LEU A 65 7.64 -0.02 -3.01
C LEU A 65 7.09 -0.57 -4.33
N LEU A 66 5.90 -1.18 -4.30
CA LEU A 66 5.19 -1.65 -5.48
C LEU A 66 4.92 -0.50 -6.46
N TRP A 67 4.46 0.62 -5.90
CA TRP A 67 4.28 1.86 -6.62
C TRP A 67 5.51 2.74 -6.42
N THR A 68 6.25 2.95 -7.49
CA THR A 68 7.36 3.90 -7.50
C THR A 68 6.81 5.32 -7.64
N LYS A 69 7.65 6.34 -7.43
CA LYS A 69 7.29 7.73 -7.70
C LYS A 69 6.68 7.91 -9.10
N ARG A 70 7.20 7.21 -10.11
CA ARG A 70 6.66 7.24 -11.48
C ARG A 70 5.21 6.74 -11.56
N HIS A 71 4.85 5.71 -10.79
CA HIS A 71 3.49 5.20 -10.76
C HIS A 71 2.54 6.16 -10.03
N VAL A 72 2.99 6.76 -8.92
CA VAL A 72 2.25 7.81 -8.20
C VAL A 72 2.03 9.02 -9.11
N ASP A 73 3.06 9.42 -9.84
CA ASP A 73 2.99 10.50 -10.83
C ASP A 73 2.00 10.19 -11.96
N ALA A 74 1.97 8.95 -12.46
CA ALA A 74 1.03 8.52 -13.47
C ALA A 74 -0.42 8.49 -12.94
N ILE A 75 -0.63 8.08 -11.68
CA ILE A 75 -1.96 8.12 -11.05
C ILE A 75 -2.42 9.55 -10.87
N PHE A 76 -1.53 10.46 -10.42
CA PHE A 76 -1.82 11.88 -10.33
C PHE A 76 -2.26 12.43 -11.69
N GLY A 77 -1.53 12.13 -12.77
CA GLY A 77 -1.88 12.54 -14.13
C GLY A 77 -3.17 11.92 -14.67
N ASN A 78 -3.47 10.67 -14.34
CA ASN A 78 -4.70 10.01 -14.77
C ASN A 78 -5.94 10.53 -14.04
N VAL A 79 -5.80 10.90 -12.77
CA VAL A 79 -6.88 11.48 -11.97
C VAL A 79 -7.11 12.94 -12.35
N LEU A 80 -6.04 13.67 -12.70
CA LEU A 80 -6.13 14.98 -13.33
C LEU A 80 -6.56 14.85 -14.79
N SER A 81 -7.86 14.75 -15.02
CA SER A 81 -8.46 14.88 -16.36
C SER A 81 -8.32 16.30 -16.96
N ARG A 82 -7.69 17.24 -16.26
CA ARG A 82 -7.54 18.65 -16.63
C ARG A 82 -6.12 19.12 -16.34
N ASP A 83 -5.60 20.02 -17.17
CA ASP A 83 -4.29 20.71 -17.08
C ASP A 83 -4.08 21.57 -15.81
N SER A 84 -4.63 21.17 -14.65
CA SER A 84 -4.52 21.84 -13.36
C SER A 84 -3.38 21.25 -12.54
N GLU A 85 -2.48 22.09 -12.04
CA GLU A 85 -1.42 21.68 -11.10
C GLU A 85 -1.95 21.33 -9.70
N LEU A 86 -3.22 21.67 -9.42
CA LEU A 86 -3.92 21.43 -8.16
C LEU A 86 -4.94 20.30 -8.30
N LEU A 87 -4.93 19.41 -7.32
CA LEU A 87 -5.80 18.24 -7.21
C LEU A 87 -6.95 18.52 -6.23
N PRO A 88 -8.21 18.44 -6.67
CA PRO A 88 -9.36 18.50 -5.77
C PRO A 88 -9.31 17.42 -4.68
N LEU A 89 -9.84 17.73 -3.49
CA LEU A 89 -9.78 16.83 -2.33
C LEU A 89 -10.52 15.50 -2.57
N ASP A 90 -11.59 15.48 -3.35
CA ASP A 90 -12.31 14.25 -3.68
C ASP A 90 -11.52 13.36 -4.66
N ASP A 91 -10.83 13.98 -5.61
CA ASP A 91 -9.94 13.30 -6.54
C ASP A 91 -8.72 12.72 -5.82
N TYR A 92 -8.18 13.43 -4.82
CA TYR A 92 -7.19 12.90 -3.89
C TYR A 92 -7.67 11.63 -3.19
N LYS A 93 -8.89 11.63 -2.63
CA LYS A 93 -9.44 10.44 -1.95
C LYS A 93 -9.59 9.26 -2.90
N ILE A 94 -9.97 9.51 -4.16
CA ILE A 94 -10.05 8.48 -5.19
C ILE A 94 -8.65 7.93 -5.49
N ALA A 95 -7.67 8.80 -5.74
CA ALA A 95 -6.30 8.41 -6.03
C ALA A 95 -5.68 7.57 -4.90
N MET A 96 -5.86 7.98 -3.64
CA MET A 96 -5.35 7.26 -2.48
C MET A 96 -6.04 5.90 -2.28
N LYS A 97 -7.35 5.80 -2.60
CA LYS A 97 -8.06 4.51 -2.63
C LYS A 97 -7.52 3.59 -3.73
N THR A 98 -7.23 4.11 -4.92
CA THR A 98 -6.61 3.34 -6.01
C THR A 98 -5.24 2.79 -5.62
N LEU A 99 -4.50 3.52 -4.79
CA LEU A 99 -3.23 3.07 -4.23
C LEU A 99 -3.38 2.02 -3.12
N SER A 100 -4.60 1.77 -2.64
CA SER A 100 -4.92 0.80 -1.58
C SER A 100 -4.11 0.99 -0.30
N VAL A 101 -3.91 2.23 0.13
CA VAL A 101 -3.21 2.59 1.38
C VAL A 101 -4.16 3.20 2.40
N HIS A 102 -3.87 3.10 3.70
CA HIS A 102 -4.55 3.93 4.70
C HIS A 102 -4.00 5.36 4.63
N TYR A 103 -4.87 6.37 4.69
CA TYR A 103 -4.49 7.77 4.49
C TYR A 103 -5.37 8.73 5.27
N ASP A 104 -4.87 9.96 5.47
CA ASP A 104 -5.65 11.07 6.01
C ASP A 104 -6.54 11.67 4.90
N PRO A 105 -7.89 11.63 5.04
CA PRO A 105 -8.80 12.21 4.05
C PRO A 105 -8.78 13.74 3.99
N CYS A 106 -8.07 14.42 4.89
CA CYS A 106 -7.95 15.87 4.95
C CYS A 106 -6.47 16.30 5.14
N PRO A 107 -5.59 16.04 4.15
CA PRO A 107 -4.18 16.41 4.24
C PRO A 107 -4.00 17.93 4.18
N VAL A 108 -2.75 18.37 4.30
CA VAL A 108 -2.39 19.78 4.10
C VAL A 108 -2.86 20.26 2.72
N GLN A 109 -3.66 21.32 2.72
CA GLN A 109 -4.24 21.90 1.52
C GLN A 109 -3.52 23.21 1.20
N VAL A 110 -3.21 23.43 -0.08
CA VAL A 110 -2.58 24.69 -0.54
C VAL A 110 -3.63 25.79 -0.61
N VAL A 111 -4.84 25.45 -1.05
CA VAL A 111 -6.05 26.27 -0.94
C VAL A 111 -7.20 25.38 -0.49
N PRO A 112 -8.22 25.90 0.20
CA PRO A 112 -9.33 25.10 0.69
C PRO A 112 -9.96 24.24 -0.42
N GLY A 113 -9.98 22.93 -0.21
CA GLY A 113 -10.49 21.92 -1.14
C GLY A 113 -9.46 21.39 -2.15
N TYR A 114 -8.22 21.88 -2.16
CA TYR A 114 -7.20 21.49 -3.15
C TYR A 114 -5.83 21.21 -2.53
N ILE A 115 -5.15 20.24 -3.14
CA ILE A 115 -3.83 19.75 -2.74
C ILE A 115 -2.89 19.89 -3.93
N ASP A 116 -1.64 20.28 -3.70
CA ASP A 116 -0.65 20.29 -4.78
C ASP A 116 -0.05 18.90 -5.04
N ARG A 117 0.62 18.77 -6.19
CA ARG A 117 1.29 17.54 -6.59
C ARG A 117 2.31 17.04 -5.56
N GLN A 118 3.07 17.96 -4.96
CA GLN A 118 4.14 17.62 -4.03
C GLN A 118 3.58 16.98 -2.76
N THR A 119 2.50 17.54 -2.23
CA THR A 119 1.79 17.05 -1.05
C THR A 119 1.17 15.69 -1.34
N PHE A 120 0.47 15.52 -2.48
CA PHE A 120 -0.05 14.21 -2.88
C PHE A 120 1.06 13.15 -2.95
N CYS A 121 2.16 13.43 -3.65
CA CYS A 121 3.25 12.47 -3.79
C CYS A 121 3.87 12.10 -2.44
N THR A 122 4.02 13.09 -1.55
CA THR A 122 4.59 12.89 -0.22
C THR A 122 3.67 12.01 0.63
N GLU A 123 2.37 12.32 0.68
CA GLU A 123 1.37 11.54 1.40
C GLU A 123 1.26 10.11 0.86
N ALA A 124 1.16 9.95 -0.46
CA ALA A 124 1.08 8.65 -1.11
C ALA A 124 2.29 7.76 -0.75
N LEU A 125 3.52 8.28 -0.92
CA LEU A 125 4.73 7.51 -0.63
C LEU A 125 4.87 7.20 0.86
N ASN A 126 4.55 8.14 1.74
CA ASN A 126 4.62 7.92 3.18
C ASN A 126 3.61 6.87 3.64
N ASN A 127 2.38 6.92 3.14
CA ASN A 127 1.33 5.97 3.50
C ASN A 127 1.64 4.56 2.95
N MET A 128 2.20 4.43 1.74
CA MET A 128 2.72 3.14 1.26
C MET A 128 3.82 2.56 2.17
N LYS A 129 4.77 3.40 2.61
CA LYS A 129 5.81 2.97 3.54
C LYS A 129 5.23 2.52 4.88
N LYS A 130 4.22 3.24 5.40
CA LYS A 130 3.52 2.87 6.64
C LYS A 130 2.81 1.53 6.51
N GLU A 131 2.11 1.28 5.41
CA GLU A 131 1.49 -0.04 5.17
C GLU A 131 2.52 -1.16 5.16
N LEU A 132 3.65 -0.93 4.50
CA LEU A 132 4.70 -1.92 4.46
C LEU A 132 5.33 -2.15 5.85
N MET A 133 5.49 -1.09 6.66
CA MET A 133 5.90 -1.23 8.06
C MET A 133 4.87 -1.98 8.91
N ARG A 134 3.57 -1.77 8.67
CA ARG A 134 2.49 -2.52 9.37
C ARG A 134 2.62 -4.01 9.10
N ILE A 135 2.78 -4.38 7.82
CA ILE A 135 3.03 -5.77 7.40
C ILE A 135 4.30 -6.33 8.08
N ALA A 136 5.36 -5.52 8.18
CA ALA A 136 6.65 -5.94 8.74
C ALA A 136 6.72 -6.05 10.27
N ASN A 137 5.96 -5.23 11.02
CA ASN A 137 6.07 -5.11 12.48
C ASN A 137 5.09 -6.01 13.24
N GLU A 138 3.98 -6.40 12.63
CA GLU A 138 2.98 -7.28 13.27
C GLU A 138 3.41 -8.76 13.28
N THR A 139 4.62 -9.09 12.80
CA THR A 139 5.12 -10.47 12.74
C THR A 139 5.70 -11.01 14.07
N ILE A 140 5.64 -10.25 15.18
CA ILE A 140 6.13 -10.67 16.52
C ILE A 140 5.02 -11.41 17.29
#